data_AF-A0A7W9X722-F1
#
_entry.id   AF-A0A7W9X722-F1
#
_cell.length_a   1.000
_cell.length_b   1.000
_cell.length_c   1.000
_cell.angle_alpha   90.00
_cell.angle_beta   90.00
_cell.angle_gamma   90.00
#
_symmetry.space_group_name_H-M   'P 1'
#
loop_
_entity.id
_entity.type
_entity.pdbx_description
1 polymer ?
#
loop_
_entity_poly.entity_id
_entity_poly.type
_entity_poly.pdbx_seq_one_letter_code
_entity_poly.pdbx_strand_id
1 'polypeptide(L)' 'MDINPNSSESENFSTLTAIMNRFDQIPFDQFQRELNEWFLKTFKTTNPELAASPEGANLVQNVMSLGDEIFKWAEQMEK' A
#
# COMPACT_ATOMS: atom_id res chain seq x y z
N MET A 1 -22.94 17.10 -18.20
CA MET A 1 -21.81 17.01 -17.27
C MET A 1 -20.94 15.89 -17.77
N ASP A 2 -19.85 16.25 -18.44
CA ASP A 2 -18.88 15.33 -19.01
C ASP A 2 -18.19 14.55 -17.89
N ILE A 3 -18.51 13.25 -17.78
CA ILE A 3 -17.80 12.36 -16.87
C ILE A 3 -16.53 11.96 -17.61
N ASN A 4 -15.44 12.66 -17.32
CA ASN A 4 -14.12 12.31 -17.82
C ASN A 4 -13.72 10.94 -17.20
N PRO A 5 -13.55 9.86 -17.98
CA PRO A 5 -13.19 8.54 -17.44
C PRO A 5 -11.73 8.47 -16.96
N ASN A 6 -11.00 9.59 -16.98
CA ASN A 6 -9.59 9.71 -16.61
C ASN A 6 -9.35 10.43 -15.28
N SER A 7 -10.38 10.60 -14.45
CA SER A 7 -10.12 10.88 -13.03
C SER A 7 -9.55 9.61 -12.43
N SER A 8 -8.22 9.56 -12.28
CA SER A 8 -7.50 8.59 -11.47
C SER A 8 -8.19 8.48 -10.11
N GLU A 9 -9.11 7.51 -9.98
CA GLU A 9 -9.58 7.04 -8.69
C GLU A 9 -8.32 6.67 -7.93
N SER A 10 -7.98 7.45 -6.91
CA SER A 10 -6.90 7.13 -5.99
C SER A 10 -7.03 5.67 -5.61
N GLU A 11 -6.01 4.85 -5.90
CA GLU A 11 -6.13 3.40 -5.75
C GLU A 11 -6.66 3.06 -4.36
N ASN A 12 -7.79 2.35 -4.32
CA ASN A 12 -8.49 2.09 -3.08
C ASN A 12 -8.04 0.74 -2.51
N PHE A 13 -7.05 0.73 -1.62
CA PHE A 13 -6.61 -0.49 -0.92
C PHE A 13 -7.33 -0.72 0.42
N SER A 14 -8.51 -0.12 0.65
CA SER A 14 -9.25 -0.26 1.91
C SER A 14 -9.87 -1.64 2.14
N THR A 15 -9.93 -2.50 1.11
CA THR A 15 -10.53 -3.84 1.20
C THR A 15 -9.62 -4.88 0.56
N LEU A 16 -9.67 -6.13 1.09
CA LEU A 16 -8.94 -7.27 0.52
C LEU A 16 -9.31 -7.52 -0.94
N THR A 17 -10.60 -7.37 -1.32
CA THR A 17 -11.05 -7.52 -2.71
C THR A 17 -10.38 -6.50 -3.63
N ALA A 18 -10.30 -5.23 -3.22
CA ALA A 18 -9.66 -4.21 -4.04
C ALA A 18 -8.14 -4.41 -4.14
N ILE A 19 -7.50 -4.86 -3.06
CA ILE A 19 -6.08 -5.27 -3.05
C ILE A 19 -5.84 -6.40 -4.07
N MET A 20 -6.62 -7.47 -4.01
CA MET A 20 -6.47 -8.62 -4.93
C MET A 20 -6.76 -8.25 -6.39
N ASN A 21 -7.81 -7.45 -6.64
CA ASN A 21 -8.13 -6.98 -7.99
C ASN A 21 -7.01 -6.14 -8.58
N ARG A 22 -6.37 -5.28 -7.78
CA ARG A 22 -5.25 -4.47 -8.25
C ARG A 22 -4.02 -5.35 -8.51
N PHE A 23 -3.73 -6.29 -7.63
CA PHE A 23 -2.62 -7.24 -7.77
C PHE A 23 -2.68 -8.01 -9.10
N ASP A 24 -3.86 -8.44 -9.54
CA ASP A 24 -4.05 -9.18 -10.81
C ASP A 24 -3.81 -8.32 -12.06
N GLN A 25 -3.89 -6.99 -11.94
CA GLN A 25 -3.89 -6.06 -13.09
C GLN A 25 -2.52 -5.46 -13.41
N ILE A 26 -1.59 -5.45 -12.47
CA ILE A 26 -0.31 -4.75 -12.62
C ILE A 26 0.86 -5.63 -12.18
N PRO A 27 2.09 -5.35 -12.65
CA PRO A 27 3.28 -6.05 -12.19
C PRO A 27 3.46 -5.94 -10.68
N PHE A 28 4.01 -7.00 -10.07
CA PHE A 28 4.21 -7.10 -8.63
C PHE A 28 4.95 -5.89 -8.03
N ASP A 29 6.07 -5.49 -8.65
CA ASP A 29 6.86 -4.33 -8.20
C ASP A 29 6.05 -3.03 -8.18
N GLN A 30 5.15 -2.88 -9.15
CA GLN A 30 4.26 -1.73 -9.23
C GLN A 30 3.21 -1.78 -8.12
N PHE A 31 2.61 -2.95 -7.89
CA PHE A 31 1.62 -3.17 -6.84
C PHE A 31 2.18 -2.89 -5.44
N GLN A 32 3.38 -3.42 -5.15
CA GLN A 32 4.03 -3.20 -3.86
C GLN A 32 4.28 -1.70 -3.60
N ARG A 33 4.75 -0.96 -4.62
CA ARG A 33 4.94 0.50 -4.51
C ARG A 33 3.63 1.22 -4.22
N GLU A 34 2.58 0.93 -4.98
CA GLU A 34 1.28 1.59 -4.83
C GLU A 34 0.64 1.33 -3.46
N LEU A 35 0.71 0.08 -2.98
CA LEU A 35 0.19 -0.30 -1.66
C LEU A 35 0.95 0.44 -0.53
N ASN A 36 2.28 0.52 -0.64
CA ASN A 36 3.12 1.23 0.32
C ASN A 36 2.82 2.73 0.36
N GLU A 37 2.66 3.36 -0.81
CA GLU A 37 2.29 4.77 -0.93
C GLU A 37 0.90 5.06 -0.33
N TRP A 38 -0.08 4.20 -0.64
CA TRP A 38 -1.42 4.30 -0.07
C TRP A 38 -1.41 4.14 1.45
N PHE A 39 -0.66 3.19 1.98
CA PHE A 39 -0.54 2.97 3.43
C PHE A 39 0.06 4.21 4.10
N LEU A 40 1.17 4.74 3.58
CA LEU A 40 1.82 5.94 4.13
C LEU A 40 0.87 7.15 4.15
N LYS A 41 0.17 7.37 3.04
CA LYS A 41 -0.79 8.47 2.92
C LYS A 41 -1.92 8.30 3.93
N THR A 42 -2.52 7.11 3.99
CA THR A 42 -3.62 6.79 4.90
C THR A 42 -3.20 6.90 6.36
N PHE A 43 -2.00 6.43 6.71
CA PHE A 43 -1.45 6.53 8.05
C PHE A 43 -1.25 7.99 8.47
N LYS A 44 -0.64 8.82 7.63
CA LYS A 44 -0.44 10.26 7.89
C LYS A 44 -1.77 11.01 8.05
N THR A 45 -2.77 10.66 7.25
CA THR A 45 -4.10 11.30 7.31
C THR A 45 -4.88 10.85 8.55
N THR A 46 -4.83 9.58 8.90
CA THR A 46 -5.65 9.01 9.99
C THR A 46 -5.02 9.20 11.37
N ASN A 47 -3.69 9.24 11.44
CA ASN A 47 -2.92 9.34 12.69
C ASN A 47 -1.85 10.45 12.61
N PRO A 48 -2.24 11.72 12.42
CA PRO A 48 -1.29 12.81 12.16
C PRO A 48 -0.29 13.04 13.30
N GLU A 49 -0.72 12.89 14.55
CA GLU A 49 0.14 13.07 15.73
C GLU A 49 1.18 11.96 15.85
N LEU A 50 0.77 10.70 15.64
CA LEU A 50 1.68 9.56 15.64
C LEU A 50 2.63 9.63 14.44
N ALA A 51 2.15 10.03 13.26
CA ALA A 51 2.98 10.19 12.07
C ALA A 51 4.05 11.28 12.22
N ALA A 52 3.84 12.26 13.10
CA ALA A 52 4.83 13.27 13.43
C ALA A 52 5.82 12.84 14.53
N SER A 53 5.59 11.70 15.19
CA SER A 53 6.42 11.23 16.29
C SER A 53 7.53 10.26 15.83
N PRO A 54 8.66 10.18 16.56
CA PRO A 54 9.68 9.17 16.31
C PRO A 54 9.15 7.73 16.43
N GLU A 55 8.17 7.51 17.30
CA GLU A 55 7.54 6.21 17.50
C GLU A 55 6.70 5.80 16.29
N GLY A 56 5.97 6.73 15.68
CA GLY A 56 5.25 6.47 14.44
C GLY A 56 6.17 6.23 13.25
N ALA A 57 7.31 6.91 13.19
CA ALA A 57 8.33 6.62 12.17
C ALA A 57 8.86 5.18 12.29
N ASN A 58 9.16 4.74 13.52
CA ASN A 58 9.59 3.37 13.80
C ASN A 58 8.49 2.34 13.44
N LEU A 59 7.23 2.63 13.78
CA LEU A 59 6.11 1.75 13.45
C LEU A 59 5.96 1.59 11.93
N VAL A 60 5.98 2.68 11.18
CA VAL A 60 5.89 2.66 9.71
C VAL A 60 7.04 1.83 9.12
N GLN A 61 8.26 2.03 9.59
CA GLN A 61 9.42 1.28 9.12
C GLN A 61 9.30 -0.22 9.42
N ASN A 62 8.82 -0.59 10.60
CA ASN A 62 8.62 -1.98 10.98
C ASN A 62 7.53 -2.66 10.14
N VAL A 63 6.40 -1.97 9.90
CA VAL A 63 5.31 -2.49 9.06
C VAL A 63 5.76 -2.68 7.62
N MET A 64 6.51 -1.73 7.06
CA MET A 64 7.07 -1.86 5.71
C MET A 64 8.06 -3.02 5.61
N SER A 65 8.96 -3.15 6.59
CA SER A 65 9.93 -4.26 6.63
C SER A 65 9.23 -5.61 6.69
N LEU A 66 8.19 -5.73 7.51
CA LEU A 66 7.36 -6.94 7.57
C LEU A 66 6.66 -7.23 6.24
N GLY A 67 6.11 -6.20 5.58
CA GLY A 67 5.52 -6.35 4.24
C GLY A 67 6.52 -6.90 3.22
N ASP A 68 7.71 -6.31 3.16
CA ASP A 68 8.79 -6.75 2.28
C ASP A 68 9.26 -8.19 2.58
N GLU A 69 9.29 -8.60 3.86
CA GLU A 69 9.62 -9.97 4.25
C GLU A 69 8.55 -10.98 3.81
N ILE A 70 7.26 -10.65 4.00
CA ILE A 70 6.15 -11.50 3.55
C ILE A 70 6.20 -11.68 2.04
N PHE A 71 6.47 -10.61 1.30
CA PHE A 71 6.62 -10.67 -0.15
C PHE A 71 7.80 -11.54 -0.59
N LYS A 72 8.97 -11.38 0.02
CA LYS A 72 10.12 -12.23 -0.26
C LYS A 72 9.85 -13.70 0.04
N TRP A 73 9.09 -14.02 1.08
CA TRP A 73 8.71 -15.39 1.39
C TRP A 73 7.76 -15.97 0.35
N ALA A 74 6.81 -15.18 -0.15
CA ALA A 74 5.90 -15.61 -1.22
C ALA A 74 6.68 -15.99 -2.49
N GLU A 75 7.66 -15.18 -2.91
CA GLU A 75 8.51 -15.49 -4.07
C GLU A 75 9.38 -16.76 -3.88
N GLN A 76 9.76 -17.08 -2.63
CA GLN A 76 10.55 -18.28 -2.34
C GLN A 76 9.72 -19.57 -2.38
N MET A 77 8.42 -19.50 -2.08
CA MET A 77 7.53 -20.66 -2.09
C MET A 77 7.04 -21.03 -3.50
N GLU A 78 7.19 -20.15 -4.49
CA GLU A 78 6.85 -20.41 -5.89
C GLU A 78 7.94 -21.20 -6.66
N LYS A 79 9.11 -21.42 -6.03
CA LYS A 79 10.24 -22.18 -6.60
C LYS A 79 10.28 -23.63 -6.12
#